data_AF-A0A914VKQ7-F1
#
_entry.id   AF-A0A914VKQ7-F1
#
_cell.length_a   1.000
_cell.length_b   1.000
_cell.length_c   1.000
_cell.angle_alpha   90.00
_cell.angle_beta   90.00
_cell.angle_gamma   90.00
#
_symmetry.space_group_name_H-M   'P 1'
#
loop_
_entity.id
_entity.type
_entity.pdbx_description
1 polymer ?
#
loop_
_entity_poly.entity_id
_entity_poly.type
_entity_poly.pdbx_seq_one_letter_code
_entity_poly.pdbx_strand_id
1 'polypeptide(L)' 'MLRPGQHKNMEVTDTIQRFADIYQVKPVENMLSHQIKRNKIDGEKQIIQAPGEKQRSEMEKCEFDKYEVYAIDVLM' A
#
# COMPACT_ATOMS: atom_id res chain seq x y z
N MET A 1 3.85 -10.57 -1.88
CA MET A 1 3.92 -9.15 -1.50
C MET A 1 3.19 -8.91 -0.19
N LEU A 2 1.86 -9.01 -0.10
CA LEU A 2 1.21 -9.07 1.22
C LEU A 2 1.34 -10.46 1.83
N ARG A 3 2.38 -10.64 2.65
CA ARG A 3 2.60 -11.84 3.46
C ARG A 3 3.19 -11.44 4.81
N PRO A 4 2.78 -12.08 5.91
CA PRO A 4 3.30 -11.77 7.23
C PRO A 4 4.81 -11.92 7.33
N GLY A 5 5.50 -10.92 7.90
CA GLY A 5 6.94 -10.94 8.19
C GLY A 5 7.87 -10.99 6.96
N GLN A 6 7.36 -10.78 5.74
CA GLN A 6 8.16 -10.89 4.53
C GLN A 6 8.41 -9.56 3.82
N HIS A 7 7.43 -8.66 3.84
CA HIS A 7 7.50 -7.39 3.10
C HIS A 7 6.91 -6.25 3.92
N LYS A 8 7.42 -5.03 3.66
CA LYS A 8 6.87 -3.78 4.19
C LYS A 8 5.88 -3.15 3.23
N ASN A 9 5.03 -2.26 3.73
CA ASN A 9 4.08 -1.51 2.90
C ASN A 9 4.75 -0.78 1.72
N MET A 10 5.91 -0.15 1.93
CA MET A 10 6.65 0.56 0.88
C MET A 10 7.13 -0.35 -0.25
N GLU A 11 7.46 -1.61 0.03
CA GLU A 11 7.86 -2.54 -1.03
C GLU A 11 6.69 -2.85 -1.98
N VAL A 12 5.46 -2.87 -1.43
CA VAL A 12 4.23 -3.02 -2.21
C VAL A 12 4.05 -1.81 -3.13
N THR A 13 4.22 -0.60 -2.60
CA THR A 13 4.20 0.65 -3.37
C THR A 13 5.20 0.62 -4.53
N ASP A 14 6.45 0.27 -4.25
CA ASP A 14 7.54 0.24 -5.25
C ASP A 14 7.25 -0.81 -6.35
N THR A 15 6.57 -1.89 -6.00
CA THR A 15 6.22 -2.92 -6.99
C THR A 15 5.03 -2.53 -7.85
N ILE A 16 4.03 -1.84 -7.30
CA ILE A 16 2.94 -1.26 -8.11
C ILE A 16 3.56 -0.32 -9.16
N GLN A 17 4.50 0.54 -8.75
CA GLN A 17 5.21 1.44 -9.68
C GLN A 17 5.95 0.66 -10.76
N ARG A 18 6.73 -0.37 -10.38
CA ARG A 18 7.46 -1.20 -11.35
C ARG A 18 6.53 -1.86 -12.38
N PHE A 19 5.36 -2.35 -11.96
CA PHE A 19 4.40 -2.94 -12.89
C PHE A 19 3.79 -1.89 -13.80
N ALA A 20 3.43 -0.72 -13.26
CA ALA A 20 2.94 0.39 -14.06
C ALA A 20 3.93 0.78 -15.18
N ASP A 21 5.22 0.86 -14.85
CA ASP A 21 6.28 1.19 -15.81
C ASP A 21 6.40 0.15 -16.94
N ILE A 22 6.26 -1.15 -16.62
CA ILE A 22 6.29 -2.24 -17.62
C ILE A 22 5.16 -2.09 -18.64
N TYR A 23 3.97 -1.71 -18.18
CA TYR A 23 2.78 -1.56 -19.02
C TYR A 23 2.58 -0.14 -19.57
N GLN A 24 3.50 0.78 -19.27
CA GLN A 24 3.42 2.20 -19.66
C GLN A 24 2.13 2.90 -19.20
N VAL A 25 1.64 2.54 -18.01
CA VAL A 25 0.48 3.18 -17.36
C VAL A 25 0.92 3.94 -16.12
N LYS A 26 0.03 4.75 -15.53
CA LYS A 26 0.37 5.63 -14.40
C LYS A 26 -0.64 5.48 -13.27
N PRO A 27 -0.25 4.86 -12.14
CA PRO A 27 -1.16 4.66 -11.03
C PRO A 27 -1.67 5.99 -10.49
N VAL A 28 -2.92 5.98 -10.06
CA VAL A 28 -3.57 7.16 -9.47
C VAL A 28 -2.81 7.56 -8.20
N GLU A 29 -2.39 8.82 -8.15
CA GLU A 29 -1.57 9.34 -7.06
C GLU A 29 -2.31 9.31 -5.72
N ASN A 30 -1.56 8.99 -4.67
CA ASN A 30 -2.00 9.05 -3.27
C ASN A 30 -3.22 8.19 -2.90
N MET A 31 -3.53 7.18 -3.70
CA MET A 31 -4.56 6.22 -3.33
C MET A 31 -4.07 5.28 -2.23
N LEU A 32 -4.95 4.97 -1.29
CA LEU A 32 -4.66 4.23 -0.07
C LEU A 32 -5.40 2.89 -0.04
N SER A 33 -4.65 1.84 0.24
CA SER A 33 -5.18 0.54 0.66
C SER A 33 -5.10 0.43 2.18
N HIS A 34 -6.19 0.03 2.83
CA HIS A 34 -6.32 0.06 4.28
C HIS A 34 -6.38 -1.34 4.90
N GLN A 35 -5.81 -1.48 6.08
CA GLN A 35 -6.13 -2.59 6.97
C GLN A 35 -7.60 -2.50 7.40
N ILE A 36 -8.30 -3.63 7.36
CA ILE A 36 -9.69 -3.75 7.80
C ILE A 36 -9.73 -4.38 9.19
N LYS A 37 -10.43 -3.72 10.12
CA LYS A 37 -10.75 -4.24 11.46
C LYS A 37 -12.28 -4.29 11.62
N ARG A 38 -12.77 -5.00 12.63
CA ARG A 38 -14.22 -5.04 12.91
C ARG A 38 -14.73 -3.61 13.14
N ASN A 39 -15.72 -3.18 12.34
CA ASN A 39 -16.31 -1.84 12.36
C ASN A 39 -15.35 -0.68 12.04
N LYS A 40 -14.17 -0.95 11.45
CA LYS A 40 -13.20 0.07 11.04
C LYS A 40 -12.63 -0.28 9.67
N ILE A 41 -12.98 0.53 8.67
CA ILE A 41 -12.57 0.33 7.27
C ILE A 41 -11.21 0.96 6.95
N ASP A 42 -10.76 1.88 7.80
CA ASP A 42 -9.57 2.72 7.66
C ASP A 42 -8.57 2.41 8.79
N GLY A 43 -8.08 1.18 8.84
CA GLY A 43 -7.08 0.78 9.82
C GLY A 43 -5.78 1.60 9.76
N GLU A 44 -4.99 1.48 10.83
CA GLU A 44 -3.73 2.22 11.00
C GLU A 44 -2.68 1.83 9.96
N LYS A 45 -2.60 0.55 9.62
CA LYS A 45 -1.66 0.06 8.60
C LYS A 45 -2.21 0.33 7.21
N GLN A 46 -1.44 1.07 6.42
CA GLN A 46 -1.84 1.54 5.10
C GLN A 46 -0.73 1.30 4.08
N ILE A 47 -1.14 1.15 2.82
CA ILE A 47 -0.25 1.09 1.66
C ILE A 47 -0.69 2.21 0.72
N ILE A 48 0.23 3.09 0.36
CA ILE A 48 -0.01 4.14 -0.63
C ILE A 48 0.50 3.70 -2.00
N GLN A 49 -0.20 4.05 -3.07
CA GLN A 49 0.33 3.97 -4.43
C GLN A 49 0.66 5.38 -4.94
N ALA A 50 1.72 5.49 -5.76
CA ALA A 50 2.25 6.75 -6.26
C ALA A 50 2.23 7.91 -5.23
N PRO A 51 2.96 7.79 -4.11
CA PRO A 51 3.00 8.85 -3.11
C PRO A 51 3.73 10.08 -3.64
N GLY A 52 3.20 11.28 -3.34
CA GLY A 52 3.97 12.52 -3.45
C GLY A 52 5.15 12.56 -2.46
N GLU A 53 6.12 13.46 -2.67
CA GLU A 53 7.32 13.55 -1.81
C GLU A 53 7.02 13.72 -0.32
N LYS A 54 5.98 14.51 0.00
CA LYS A 54 5.52 14.73 1.38
C LYS A 54 4.91 13.47 1.98
N GLN A 55 3.94 12.85 1.30
CA GLN A 55 3.28 11.64 1.79
C GLN A 55 4.24 10.46 1.91
N ARG A 56 5.23 10.35 1.00
CA ARG A 56 6.26 9.31 1.10
C ARG A 56 7.07 9.43 2.40
N SER A 57 7.30 10.65 2.87
CA SER A 57 8.09 10.94 4.07
C SER A 57 7.26 10.82 5.35
N GLU A 58 5.97 11.16 5.28
CA GLU A 58 5.04 11.11 6.42
C GLU A 58 4.43 9.71 6.62
N MET A 59 4.41 8.86 5.58
CA MET A 59 3.78 7.55 5.69
C MET A 59 4.57 6.63 6.62
N GLU A 60 3.86 6.07 7.60
CA GLU A 60 4.42 5.13 8.55
C GLU A 60 4.79 3.81 7.86
N LYS A 61 6.05 3.40 8.02
CA LYS A 61 6.51 2.10 7.51
C LYS A 61 5.98 1.00 8.42
N CYS A 62 5.11 0.16 7.89
CA CYS A 62 4.54 -0.95 8.63
C CYS A 62 4.91 -2.31 8.00
N GLU A 63 4.93 -3.33 8.86
CA GLU A 63 5.04 -4.73 8.49
C GLU A 63 3.67 -5.40 8.60
N PHE A 64 3.45 -6.43 7.79
CA PHE A 64 2.22 -7.22 7.82
C PHE A 64 2.33 -8.36 8.83
N ASP A 65 1.25 -8.62 9.56
CA ASP A 65 1.16 -9.67 10.58
C ASP A 65 0.13 -10.74 10.23
N LYS A 66 0.18 -11.87 10.94
CA LYS A 66 -0.80 -12.95 10.80
C LYS A 66 -2.18 -12.47 11.25
N TYR A 67 -3.21 -12.97 10.58
CA TYR A 67 -4.62 -12.67 10.86
C TYR A 67 -5.03 -11.21 10.62
N GLU A 68 -4.20 -10.42 9.95
CA GLU A 68 -4.58 -9.11 9.46
C GLU A 68 -5.35 -9.23 8.14
N VAL A 69 -6.34 -8.34 7.96
CA VAL A 69 -7.14 -8.25 6.74
C VAL A 69 -6.86 -6.90 6.11
N TYR A 70 -6.72 -6.86 4.79
CA TYR A 70 -6.46 -5.65 4.03
C TYR A 70 -7.42 -5.55 2.85
N ALA A 71 -7.96 -4.36 2.61
CA ALA A 71 -8.63 -4.01 1.37
C ALA A 71 -7.58 -3.40 0.45
N ILE A 72 -7.20 -4.15 -0.58
CA ILE A 72 -6.21 -3.72 -1.56
C ILE A 72 -6.93 -3.13 -2.76
N ASP A 73 -6.70 -1.84 -2.98
CA ASP A 73 -7.20 -1.10 -4.13
C ASP A 73 -6.03 -0.72 -5.03
N VAL A 74 -6.13 -1.05 -6.32
CA VAL A 74 -5.10 -0.80 -7.32
C VAL A 74 -5.74 -0.06 -8.48
N LEU A 75 -5.43 1.22 -8.58
CA LEU A 75 -5.96 2.13 -9.58
C LEU A 75 -4.81 2.57 -10.49
N MET A 76 -4.89 2.20 -11.77
CA MET A 76 -3.83 2.38 -12.78
C MET A 76 -4.10 3.54 -13.74
#